data_AF-A0A8F6P4S6-F1
#
_entry.id   AF-A0A8F6P4S6-F1
#
_cell.length_a   1.000
_cell.length_b   1.000
_cell.length_c   1.000
_cell.angle_alpha   90.00
_cell.angle_beta   90.00
_cell.angle_gamma   90.00
#
_symmetry.space_group_name_H-M   'P 1'
#
loop_
_entity.id
_entity.type
_entity.pdbx_description
1 polymer ?
#
loop_
_entity_poly.entity_id
_entity_poly.type
_entity_poly.pdbx_seq_one_letter_code
_entity_poly.pdbx_strand_id
1 'polypeptide(L)'
;MTYTEIVTELRKHYLVLWFWPGTQNYVHDTGEPANWSYASILSPGGRYLAYQTGNANQWDLAEDYLQPDLPILNPSPDDCGELTDEREERAKMGIIFELQLLDG
;
A
#
# COMPACT_ATOMS: atom_id res chain seq x y z
N MET A 1 -0.27 0.75 12.80
CA MET A 1 -1.25 -0.28 12.35
C MET A 1 -0.55 -1.31 11.48
N THR A 2 -1.17 -2.47 11.26
CA THR A 2 -0.69 -3.46 10.27
C THR A 2 -1.07 -3.06 8.85
N TYR A 3 -0.37 -3.62 7.85
CA TYR A 3 -0.72 -3.43 6.45
C TYR A 3 -2.18 -3.83 6.16
N THR A 4 -2.63 -4.97 6.69
CA THR A 4 -3.98 -5.47 6.45
C THR A 4 -5.05 -4.61 7.10
N GLU A 5 -4.82 -4.10 8.31
CA GLU A 5 -5.74 -3.16 8.98
C GLU A 5 -5.88 -1.87 8.18
N ILE A 6 -4.77 -1.33 7.66
CA ILE A 6 -4.77 -0.13 6.82
C ILE A 6 -5.59 -0.35 5.55
N VAL A 7 -5.30 -1.40 4.79
CA VAL A 7 -6.01 -1.66 3.52
C VAL A 7 -7.51 -1.90 3.78
N THR A 8 -7.85 -2.61 4.86
CA THR A 8 -9.24 -2.84 5.26
C THR A 8 -9.95 -1.53 5.61
N GLU A 9 -9.29 -0.61 6.31
CA GLU A 9 -9.85 0.70 6.63
C GLU A 9 -10.05 1.56 5.38
N LEU A 10 -9.03 1.65 4.52
CA LEU A 10 -9.09 2.47 3.32
C LEU A 10 -10.15 1.99 2.32
N ARG A 11 -10.33 0.68 2.15
CA ARG A 11 -11.35 0.10 1.26
C ARG A 11 -12.80 0.40 1.68
N LYS A 12 -13.05 0.89 2.90
CA LYS A 12 -14.38 1.39 3.31
C LYS A 12 -14.75 2.70 2.62
N HIS A 13 -13.75 3.45 2.17
CA HIS A 13 -13.91 4.81 1.64
C HIS A 13 -13.47 4.92 0.16
N TYR A 14 -12.56 4.05 -0.27
CA TYR A 14 -11.99 4.05 -1.62
C TYR A 14 -12.20 2.70 -2.31
N LEU A 15 -12.89 2.70 -3.46
CA LEU A 15 -13.09 1.49 -4.27
C LEU A 15 -11.82 1.05 -5.00
N VAL A 16 -10.93 1.99 -5.30
CA VAL A 16 -9.66 1.77 -5.98
C VAL A 16 -8.56 2.38 -5.12
N LEU A 17 -7.48 1.63 -4.95
CA LEU A 17 -6.29 2.07 -4.24
C LEU A 17 -5.08 1.89 -5.15
N TRP A 18 -4.16 2.83 -5.08
CA TRP A 18 -2.87 2.77 -5.76
C TRP A 18 -1.78 2.53 -4.74
N PHE A 19 -0.72 1.84 -5.17
CA PHE A 19 0.38 1.47 -4.31
C PHE A 19 1.69 1.88 -4.95
N TRP A 20 2.49 2.60 -4.18
CA TRP A 20 3.87 2.89 -4.49
C TRP A 20 4.77 2.06 -3.56
N PRO A 21 5.54 1.09 -4.06
CA PRO A 21 6.41 0.28 -3.20
C PRO A 21 7.67 1.02 -2.74
N GLY A 22 7.89 2.27 -3.18
CA GLY A 22 9.17 2.96 -2.96
C GLY A 22 10.25 2.60 -3.97
N THR A 23 9.89 1.89 -5.04
CA THR A 23 10.78 1.45 -6.11
C THR A 23 10.22 1.84 -7.47
N GLN A 24 11.08 1.89 -8.49
CA GLN A 24 10.65 2.09 -9.88
C GLN A 24 10.02 0.84 -10.51
N ASN A 25 10.07 -0.32 -9.84
CA ASN A 25 9.58 -1.60 -10.36
C ASN A 25 8.19 -1.93 -9.81
N TYR A 26 7.33 -0.91 -9.74
CA TYR A 26 6.06 -0.95 -9.01
C TYR A 26 5.09 -2.05 -9.49
N VAL A 27 5.14 -2.42 -10.78
CA VAL A 27 4.32 -3.50 -11.35
C VAL A 27 4.58 -4.83 -10.65
N HIS A 28 5.85 -5.11 -10.37
CA HIS A 28 6.30 -6.33 -9.70
C HIS A 28 6.22 -6.18 -8.17
N ASP A 29 6.70 -5.05 -7.65
CA ASP A 29 6.99 -4.90 -6.23
C ASP A 29 5.75 -4.62 -5.37
N THR A 30 4.62 -4.21 -5.95
CA THR A 30 3.37 -3.97 -5.19
C THR A 30 2.92 -5.19 -4.37
N GLY A 31 3.18 -6.41 -4.86
CA GLY A 31 2.84 -7.65 -4.15
C GLY A 31 4.02 -8.31 -3.42
N GLU A 32 5.19 -7.66 -3.36
CA GLU A 32 6.45 -8.23 -2.86
C GLU A 32 6.99 -7.40 -1.68
N PRO A 33 6.54 -7.68 -0.45
CA PRO A 33 6.84 -6.87 0.73
C PRO A 33 8.32 -6.71 1.05
N ALA A 34 9.13 -7.71 0.69
CA ALA A 34 10.59 -7.69 0.87
C ALA A 34 11.27 -6.57 0.06
N ASN A 35 10.62 -6.08 -1.00
CA ASN A 35 11.13 -5.02 -1.86
C ASN A 35 10.61 -3.63 -1.45
N TRP A 36 9.72 -3.55 -0.46
CA TRP A 36 9.11 -2.28 -0.07
C TRP A 36 10.10 -1.40 0.69
N SER A 37 10.14 -0.12 0.31
CA SER A 37 11.03 0.88 0.91
C SER A 37 10.29 2.21 1.06
N TYR A 38 9.77 2.51 2.25
CA TYR A 38 8.89 3.67 2.47
C TYR A 38 7.66 3.63 1.55
N ALA A 39 7.08 2.42 1.41
CA ALA A 39 5.91 2.21 0.57
C ALA A 39 4.72 3.07 1.02
N SER A 40 3.83 3.39 0.10
CA SER A 40 2.67 4.25 0.32
C SER A 40 1.43 3.75 -0.41
N ILE A 41 0.27 3.98 0.18
CA ILE A 41 -1.03 3.78 -0.46
C ILE A 41 -1.61 5.13 -0.83
N LEU A 42 -2.09 5.25 -2.06
CA LEU A 42 -2.62 6.49 -2.63
C LEU A 42 -4.06 6.32 -3.08
N SER A 43 -4.79 7.43 -3.08
CA SER A 43 -6.13 7.55 -3.64
C SER A 43 -6.11 7.58 -5.17
N PRO A 44 -7.25 7.39 -5.85
CA PRO A 44 -7.38 7.61 -7.30
C PRO A 44 -6.99 9.02 -7.79
N GLY A 45 -7.12 10.03 -6.93
CA GLY A 45 -6.66 11.40 -7.13
C GLY A 45 -5.17 11.61 -6.82
N GLY A 46 -4.43 10.57 -6.43
CA GLY A 46 -2.99 10.61 -6.18
C GLY A 46 -2.58 11.18 -4.82
N ARG A 47 -3.51 11.24 -3.85
CA ARG A 47 -3.23 11.69 -2.49
C ARG A 47 -2.73 10.53 -1.63
N TYR A 48 -1.76 10.79 -0.76
CA TYR A 48 -1.29 9.81 0.20
C TYR A 48 -2.37 9.51 1.24
N LEU A 49 -2.68 8.23 1.41
CA LEU A 49 -3.68 7.74 2.37
C LEU A 49 -3.03 7.01 3.54
N ALA A 50 -1.90 6.35 3.30
CA ALA A 50 -1.11 5.67 4.31
C ALA A 50 0.34 5.50 3.85
N TYR A 51 1.25 5.28 4.82
CA TYR A 51 2.67 5.08 4.56
C TYR A 51 3.28 4.06 5.51
N GLN A 52 4.25 3.32 5.01
CA GLN A 52 5.06 2.36 5.76
C GLN A 52 6.00 3.12 6.71
N THR A 53 6.04 2.75 7.98
CA THR A 53 6.86 3.41 9.02
C THR A 53 7.98 2.53 9.58
N GLY A 54 8.07 1.28 9.13
CA GLY A 54 9.12 0.36 9.54
C GLY A 54 9.20 -0.84 8.60
N ASN A 55 9.11 -2.05 9.14
CA ASN A 55 9.03 -3.25 8.32
C ASN A 55 7.72 -3.29 7.49
N ALA A 56 7.57 -4.30 6.64
CA ALA A 56 6.44 -4.42 5.73
C ALA A 56 5.06 -4.46 6.42
N ASN A 57 5.00 -4.78 7.73
CA ASN A 57 3.76 -4.81 8.49
C ASN A 57 3.57 -3.61 9.42
N GLN A 58 4.39 -2.57 9.32
CA GLN A 58 4.29 -1.35 10.14
C GLN A 58 3.89 -0.16 9.28
N TRP A 59 2.68 0.34 9.51
CA TRP A 59 2.05 1.39 8.70
C TRP A 59 1.25 2.37 9.54
N ASP A 60 1.15 3.62 9.07
CA ASP A 60 0.28 4.64 9.63
C ASP A 60 -0.62 5.26 8.56
N LEU A 61 -1.82 5.70 8.96
CA LEU A 61 -2.72 6.50 8.11
C LEU A 61 -2.19 7.92 7.98
N ALA A 62 -2.39 8.54 6.82
CA ALA A 62 -2.23 9.97 6.68
C ALA A 62 -3.30 10.71 7.52
N GLU A 63 -2.95 11.84 8.15
CA GLU A 63 -3.87 12.59 9.02
C GLU A 63 -5.17 12.99 8.32
N ASP A 64 -5.10 13.23 7.02
CA ASP A 64 -6.19 13.68 6.18
C ASP A 64 -6.86 12.57 5.38
N TYR A 65 -6.55 11.27 5.59
CA TYR A 65 -6.96 10.17 4.69
C TYR A 65 -8.47 10.10 4.34
N LEU A 66 -9.36 10.68 5.17
CA LEU A 66 -10.81 10.76 4.93
C LEU A 66 -11.29 11.98 4.12
N GLN A 67 -10.41 12.94 3.82
CA GLN A 67 -10.80 14.11 3.03
C GLN A 67 -11.24 13.69 1.61
N PRO A 68 -12.17 14.44 0.98
CA PRO A 68 -12.57 14.19 -0.39
C PRO A 68 -11.36 14.11 -1.31
N ASP A 69 -11.40 13.13 -2.22
CA ASP A 69 -10.32 12.97 -3.17
C ASP A 69 -10.31 14.09 -4.22
N LEU A 70 -9.14 14.31 -4.82
CA LEU A 70 -9.06 15.14 -6.02
C LEU A 70 -9.82 14.46 -7.17
N PRO A 71 -10.26 15.21 -8.20
CA PRO A 71 -10.75 14.59 -9.43
C PRO A 71 -9.76 13.53 -9.91
N ILE A 72 -10.27 12.36 -10.34
CA ILE A 72 -9.46 11.19 -10.67
C ILE A 72 -8.31 11.62 -11.59
N LEU A 73 -7.11 11.63 -11.03
CA LEU A 73 -5.90 11.97 -11.76
C LEU A 73 -5.31 10.72 -12.42
N ASN A 74 -5.69 9.52 -11.94
CA ASN A 74 -4.94 8.28 -12.12
C ASN A 74 -3.47 8.56 -11.76
N PRO A 75 -3.05 8.39 -10.49
CA PRO A 75 -1.67 8.66 -10.09
C PRO A 75 -0.74 8.05 -11.12
N SER A 76 0.29 8.82 -11.50
CA SER A 76 1.10 8.53 -12.69
C SER A 76 1.43 7.04 -12.72
N PRO A 77 1.04 6.33 -13.79
CA PRO A 77 1.35 4.92 -13.91
C PRO A 77 2.85 4.68 -13.99
N ASP A 78 3.70 5.71 -13.98
CA ASP A 78 5.17 5.60 -13.92
C ASP A 78 5.70 5.30 -12.51
N ASP A 79 4.92 5.54 -11.46
CA ASP A 79 5.37 5.36 -10.07
C ASP A 79 4.48 4.41 -9.25
N CYS A 80 3.22 4.19 -9.65
CA CYS A 80 2.25 3.43 -8.86
C CYS A 80 1.63 2.26 -9.63
N GLY A 81 1.41 1.15 -8.93
CA GLY A 81 0.58 0.05 -9.40
C GLY A 81 -0.78 0.05 -8.72
N GLU A 82 -1.85 -0.33 -9.41
CA GLU A 82 -3.13 -0.59 -8.74
C GLU A 82 -2.96 -1.69 -7.70
N LEU A 83 -3.48 -1.47 -6.50
CA LEU A 83 -3.54 -2.47 -5.45
C LEU A 83 -4.76 -3.38 -5.68
N THR A 84 -4.60 -4.31 -6.61
CA THR A 84 -5.62 -5.31 -6.88
C THR A 84 -5.72 -6.33 -5.73
N ASP A 85 -6.84 -7.05 -5.66
CA ASP A 85 -7.03 -8.12 -4.67
C ASP A 85 -5.92 -9.19 -4.74
N GLU A 86 -5.46 -9.54 -5.94
CA GLU A 86 -4.36 -10.49 -6.14
C GLU A 86 -3.04 -9.98 -5.53
N ARG A 87 -2.71 -8.71 -5.76
CA ARG A 87 -1.48 -8.10 -5.24
C ARG A 87 -1.54 -7.92 -3.73
N GLU A 88 -2.70 -7.54 -3.21
CA GLU A 88 -2.94 -7.47 -1.77
C GLU A 88 -2.75 -8.84 -1.12
N GLU A 89 -3.32 -9.90 -1.69
CA GLU A 89 -3.20 -11.26 -1.14
C GLU A 89 -1.75 -11.75 -1.16
N ARG A 90 -1.02 -11.50 -2.25
CA ARG A 90 0.41 -11.83 -2.35
C ARG A 90 1.22 -11.09 -1.29
N ALA A 91 0.95 -9.80 -1.08
CA ALA A 91 1.59 -9.01 -0.04
C ALA A 91 1.30 -9.52 1.37
N LYS A 92 0.05 -9.89 1.67
CA LYS A 92 -0.33 -10.50 2.96
C LYS A 92 0.47 -11.77 3.23
N MET A 93 0.55 -12.66 2.23
CA MET A 93 1.31 -13.90 2.35
C MET A 93 2.80 -13.66 2.55
N GLY A 94 3.39 -12.70 1.82
CA GLY A 94 4.79 -12.31 1.98
C GLY A 94 5.09 -11.77 3.39
N ILE A 95 4.22 -10.90 3.92
CA ILE A 95 4.35 -10.35 5.27
C ILE A 95 4.30 -11.45 6.34
N ILE A 96 3.37 -12.40 6.21
CA ILE A 96 3.27 -13.53 7.16
C ILE A 96 4.58 -14.33 7.16
N PHE A 97 5.15 -14.59 5.99
CA PHE A 97 6.39 -15.33 5.85
C PHE A 97 7.59 -14.58 6.49
N GLU A 98 7.70 -13.27 6.28
CA GLU A 98 8.75 -12.45 6.91
C GLU A 98 8.66 -12.43 8.43
N LEU A 99 7.45 -12.28 8.98
CA LEU A 99 7.25 -12.26 10.43
C LEU A 99 7.62 -13.61 11.07
N GLN A 100 7.29 -14.72 10.42
CA GLN A 100 7.68 -16.07 10.88
C GLN A 100 9.20 -16.27 10.92
N LEU A 101 9.96 -15.60 10.06
CA LEU A 101 11.42 -15.65 10.05
C LEU A 101 12.07 -14.79 11.15
N LEU A 102 11.39 -13.73 11.60
CA LEU A 102 11.88 -12.84 12.65
C LEU A 102 11.66 -13.39 14.07
N ASP A 103 10.70 -14.30 14.23
CA ASP A 103 10.36 -14.95 15.50
C ASP A 103 11.14 -16.28 15.75
N GLY A 104 11.99 -16.70 14.80
CA GLY A 104 12.71 -17.98 14.79
C GLY A 104 14.18 -17.94 15.23
#